data_AF-A0A496VK23-F1
#
_entry.id   AF-A0A496VK23-F1
#
_cell.length_a   1.000
_cell.length_b   1.000
_cell.length_c   1.000
_cell.angle_alpha   90.00
_cell.angle_beta   90.00
_cell.angle_gamma   90.00
#
_symmetry.space_group_name_H-M   'P 1'
#
loop_
_entity.id
_entity.type
_entity.pdbx_description
1 polymer ?
#
loop_
_entity_poly.entity_id
_entity_poly.type
_entity_poly.pdbx_seq_one_letter_code
_entity_poly.pdbx_strand_id
1 'polypeptide(L)'
;MKYLKFSFLSTLIIAFFLSFAAYADMADTINKAGKQRMLTQKMSKEVLLIAAGIDVEANKTNLAATTALFDSTLKGLTDACMDEGIKGQLNVVGGLWETFRPNVTGDTSAAVLGNLAAQNMPLLKAMNAAVQMYEKKGGSLAPEVAATINKAGKQRMLTQKMTKELLLVANGIAVDANKANLAATVSAFDNALNELITAARNGAIDAQLNVVKKLWVQYKPTLDSVDVGKEGLTKAAELNMPLLTEMNKAVGMYAAAAK
;
A
#
# COMPACT_ATOMS: atom_id res chain seq x y z
N MET A 1 -8.00 56.89 41.91
CA MET A 1 -6.61 56.34 41.87
C MET A 1 -6.60 55.05 42.69
N LYS A 2 -6.03 53.91 42.33
CA LYS A 2 -5.25 53.47 41.17
C LYS A 2 -5.24 51.92 41.24
N TYR A 3 -5.57 51.30 40.12
CA TYR A 3 -5.17 49.99 39.57
C TYR A 3 -5.28 48.67 40.36
N LEU A 4 -6.26 47.89 39.87
CA LEU A 4 -6.29 46.44 39.67
C LEU A 4 -4.99 45.91 39.02
N LYS A 5 -4.44 44.79 39.50
CA LYS A 5 -3.48 43.97 38.74
C LYS A 5 -3.99 42.53 38.65
N PHE A 6 -4.59 42.22 37.51
CA PHE A 6 -4.77 40.86 37.00
C PHE A 6 -3.40 40.30 36.60
N SER A 7 -3.06 39.09 37.03
CA SER A 7 -2.03 38.28 36.39
C SER A 7 -2.72 37.13 35.67
N PHE A 8 -2.93 37.32 34.36
CA PHE A 8 -3.22 36.25 33.42
C PHE A 8 -1.87 35.72 32.94
N LEU A 9 -1.47 34.52 33.37
CA LEU A 9 -0.38 33.80 32.72
C LEU A 9 -0.55 32.29 32.87
N SER A 10 -1.45 31.70 32.08
CA SER A 10 -1.50 30.24 31.90
C SER A 10 -2.39 29.80 30.73
N THR A 11 -2.17 30.31 29.52
CA THR A 11 -2.76 29.74 28.30
C THR A 11 -1.80 29.87 27.12
N LEU A 12 -0.65 29.18 27.17
CA LEU A 12 0.21 29.03 26.00
C LEU A 12 1.00 27.69 25.98
N ILE A 13 0.41 26.61 26.50
CA ILE A 13 1.01 25.26 26.42
C ILE A 13 0.05 24.24 25.77
N ILE A 14 -1.26 24.48 25.72
CA ILE A 14 -2.24 23.50 25.20
C ILE A 14 -2.25 23.41 23.66
N ALA A 15 -1.95 24.51 22.95
CA ALA A 15 -1.98 24.54 21.48
C ALA A 15 -0.84 23.75 20.80
N PHE A 16 0.32 23.62 21.47
CA PHE A 16 1.48 22.93 20.91
C PHE A 16 1.33 21.40 20.97
N PHE A 17 0.74 20.88 22.05
CA PHE A 17 0.44 19.44 22.20
C PHE A 17 -0.68 18.96 21.27
N LEU A 18 -1.73 19.78 21.07
CA LEU A 18 -2.82 19.46 20.13
C LEU A 18 -2.34 19.35 18.68
N SER A 19 -1.40 20.23 18.30
CA SER A 19 -0.83 20.21 16.95
C SER A 19 -0.03 18.93 16.72
N PHE A 20 0.83 18.52 17.67
CA PHE A 20 1.67 17.33 17.58
C PHE A 20 0.88 16.01 17.47
N ALA A 21 -0.21 15.88 18.26
CA ALA A 21 -1.09 14.72 18.17
C ALA A 21 -1.80 14.61 16.81
N ALA A 22 -2.18 15.75 16.21
CA ALA A 22 -2.79 15.79 14.89
C ALA A 22 -1.82 15.42 13.76
N TYR A 23 -0.51 15.75 13.88
CA TYR A 23 0.53 15.35 12.92
C TYR A 23 0.69 13.83 12.88
N ALA A 24 0.84 13.22 14.06
CA ALA A 24 1.01 11.78 14.19
C ALA A 24 -0.20 11.00 13.66
N ASP A 25 -1.41 11.50 13.88
CA ASP A 25 -2.65 10.88 13.41
C ASP A 25 -2.78 10.92 11.88
N MET A 26 -2.36 12.02 11.24
CA MET A 26 -2.44 12.15 9.78
C MET A 26 -1.43 11.25 9.05
N ALA A 27 -0.19 11.17 9.52
CA ALA A 27 0.82 10.27 8.96
C ALA A 27 0.37 8.80 9.06
N ASP A 28 -0.18 8.41 10.22
CA ASP A 28 -0.72 7.06 10.43
C ASP A 28 -1.94 6.80 9.54
N THR A 29 -2.80 7.79 9.34
CA THR A 29 -3.98 7.70 8.45
C THR A 29 -3.56 7.51 6.99
N ILE A 30 -2.63 8.30 6.47
CA ILE A 30 -2.08 8.12 5.11
C ILE A 30 -1.43 6.74 4.97
N ASN A 31 -0.70 6.28 5.98
CA ASN A 31 -0.10 4.95 5.96
C ASN A 31 -1.16 3.83 5.94
N LYS A 32 -2.21 3.92 6.77
CA LYS A 32 -3.33 2.96 6.81
C LYS A 32 -4.11 2.94 5.50
N ALA A 33 -4.46 4.11 4.95
CA ALA A 33 -5.11 4.23 3.65
C ALA A 33 -4.20 3.69 2.53
N GLY A 34 -2.91 4.02 2.57
CA GLY A 34 -1.91 3.50 1.64
C GLY A 34 -1.80 1.98 1.66
N LYS A 35 -1.95 1.36 2.84
CA LYS A 35 -1.95 -0.09 3.04
C LYS A 35 -3.12 -0.75 2.31
N GLN A 36 -4.30 -0.12 2.24
CA GLN A 36 -5.46 -0.68 1.53
C GLN A 36 -5.15 -0.97 0.07
N ARG A 37 -4.46 -0.06 -0.62
CA ARG A 37 -4.03 -0.26 -2.02
C ARG A 37 -3.15 -1.49 -2.18
N MET A 38 -2.27 -1.74 -1.22
CA MET A 38 -1.41 -2.92 -1.25
C MET A 38 -2.22 -4.19 -1.02
N LEU A 39 -3.15 -4.18 -0.06
CA LEU A 39 -3.99 -5.33 0.27
C LEU A 39 -4.83 -5.79 -0.94
N THR A 40 -5.38 -4.86 -1.75
CA THR A 40 -6.11 -5.25 -2.98
C THR A 40 -5.22 -6.04 -3.95
N GLN A 41 -3.95 -5.63 -4.11
CA GLN A 41 -3.00 -6.32 -4.97
C GLN A 41 -2.56 -7.66 -4.36
N LYS A 42 -2.36 -7.69 -3.03
CA LYS A 42 -1.94 -8.87 -2.29
C LYS A 42 -3.00 -9.97 -2.33
N MET A 43 -4.28 -9.65 -2.15
CA MET A 43 -5.36 -10.64 -2.24
C MET A 43 -5.43 -11.26 -3.64
N SER A 44 -5.34 -10.46 -4.71
CA SER A 44 -5.29 -11.00 -6.07
C SER A 44 -4.06 -11.88 -6.31
N LYS A 45 -2.89 -11.47 -5.81
CA LYS A 45 -1.67 -12.29 -5.89
C LYS A 45 -1.86 -13.63 -5.19
N GLU A 46 -2.46 -13.65 -3.99
CA GLU A 46 -2.71 -14.86 -3.21
C GLU A 46 -3.67 -15.82 -3.91
N VAL A 47 -4.78 -15.33 -4.47
CA VAL A 47 -5.70 -16.14 -5.29
C VAL A 47 -4.97 -16.74 -6.50
N LEU A 48 -4.14 -15.95 -7.18
CA LEU A 48 -3.40 -16.44 -8.36
C LEU A 48 -2.27 -17.42 -7.99
N LEU A 49 -1.67 -17.32 -6.80
CA LEU A 49 -0.72 -18.31 -6.29
C LEU A 49 -1.42 -19.63 -5.96
N ILE A 50 -2.62 -19.58 -5.39
CA ILE A 50 -3.48 -20.76 -5.19
C ILE A 50 -3.79 -21.40 -6.55
N ALA A 51 -4.16 -20.61 -7.56
CA ALA A 51 -4.44 -21.10 -8.91
C ALA A 51 -3.21 -21.76 -9.56
N ALA A 52 -2.01 -21.24 -9.29
CA ALA A 52 -0.74 -21.80 -9.77
C ALA A 52 -0.25 -23.02 -8.96
N GLY A 53 -0.97 -23.42 -7.90
CA GLY A 53 -0.57 -24.55 -7.04
C GLY A 53 0.66 -24.26 -6.18
N ILE A 54 0.95 -22.99 -5.89
CA ILE A 54 2.11 -22.55 -5.10
C ILE A 54 1.64 -22.27 -3.66
N ASP A 55 2.22 -22.99 -2.70
CA ASP A 55 1.95 -22.86 -1.26
C ASP A 55 0.45 -22.71 -0.93
N VAL A 56 -0.38 -23.56 -1.53
CA VAL A 56 -1.85 -23.43 -1.57
C VAL A 56 -2.46 -23.14 -0.19
N GLU A 57 -2.12 -23.95 0.82
CA GLU A 57 -2.70 -23.80 2.17
C GLU A 57 -2.19 -22.54 2.89
N ALA A 58 -0.93 -22.17 2.69
CA ALA A 58 -0.39 -20.93 3.22
C ALA A 58 -1.05 -19.72 2.56
N ASN A 59 -1.26 -19.75 1.23
CA ASN A 59 -1.93 -18.68 0.51
C ASN A 59 -3.42 -18.57 0.83
N LYS A 60 -4.14 -19.67 1.10
CA LYS A 60 -5.51 -19.61 1.64
C LYS A 60 -5.57 -18.93 3.01
N THR A 61 -4.65 -19.30 3.91
CA THR A 61 -4.54 -18.70 5.24
C THR A 61 -4.22 -17.20 5.13
N ASN A 62 -3.24 -16.86 4.29
CA ASN A 62 -2.84 -15.48 4.03
C ASN A 62 -3.97 -14.67 3.38
N LEU A 63 -4.72 -15.24 2.44
CA LEU A 63 -5.86 -14.61 1.78
C LEU A 63 -6.96 -14.25 2.78
N ALA A 64 -7.32 -15.18 3.67
CA ALA A 64 -8.28 -14.92 4.73
C ALA A 64 -7.82 -13.78 5.65
N ALA A 65 -6.54 -13.79 6.07
CA ALA A 65 -5.96 -12.74 6.89
C ALA A 65 -5.90 -11.38 6.16
N THR A 66 -5.51 -11.36 4.89
CA THR A 66 -5.45 -10.14 4.06
C THR A 66 -6.86 -9.55 3.87
N THR A 67 -7.86 -10.40 3.63
CA THR A 67 -9.28 -10.01 3.48
C THR A 67 -9.82 -9.40 4.76
N ALA A 68 -9.66 -10.08 5.91
CA ALA A 68 -10.10 -9.57 7.20
C ALA A 68 -9.40 -8.26 7.59
N LEU A 69 -8.12 -8.13 7.24
CA LEU A 69 -7.37 -6.91 7.45
C LEU A 69 -7.91 -5.78 6.58
N PHE A 70 -8.22 -6.01 5.30
CA PHE A 70 -8.85 -5.01 4.43
C PHE A 70 -10.21 -4.57 4.99
N ASP A 71 -11.09 -5.51 5.32
CA ASP A 71 -12.42 -5.25 5.91
C ASP A 71 -12.33 -4.33 7.14
N SER A 72 -11.55 -4.75 8.14
CA SER A 72 -11.43 -4.03 9.42
C SER A 72 -10.82 -2.64 9.26
N THR A 73 -9.84 -2.48 8.38
CA THR A 73 -9.14 -1.20 8.21
C THR A 73 -9.91 -0.24 7.30
N LEU A 74 -10.64 -0.72 6.28
CA LEU A 74 -11.55 0.12 5.50
C LEU A 74 -12.69 0.63 6.40
N LYS A 75 -13.26 -0.23 7.23
CA LYS A 75 -14.27 0.18 8.22
C LYS A 75 -13.71 1.23 9.17
N GLY A 76 -12.54 0.98 9.78
CA GLY A 76 -11.91 1.94 10.68
C GLY A 76 -11.60 3.30 10.04
N LEU A 77 -11.13 3.30 8.78
CA LEU A 77 -10.90 4.54 8.03
C LEU A 77 -12.21 5.29 7.78
N THR A 78 -13.29 4.58 7.45
CA THR A 78 -14.59 5.18 7.13
C THR A 78 -15.28 5.74 8.38
N ASP A 79 -15.26 4.99 9.49
CA ASP A 79 -15.87 5.38 10.76
C ASP A 79 -15.17 6.59 11.38
N ALA A 80 -13.83 6.65 11.27
CA ALA A 80 -13.03 7.75 11.80
C ALA A 80 -12.98 8.99 10.86
N CYS A 81 -13.49 8.88 9.62
CA CYS A 81 -13.40 9.97 8.67
C CYS A 81 -14.47 11.04 8.92
N MET A 82 -14.01 12.24 9.29
CA MET A 82 -14.86 13.42 9.51
C MET A 82 -15.04 14.28 8.26
N ASP A 83 -14.21 14.09 7.23
CA ASP A 83 -14.31 14.84 5.97
C ASP A 83 -15.29 14.12 5.03
N GLU A 84 -16.44 14.75 4.77
CA GLU A 84 -17.51 14.18 3.95
C GLU A 84 -17.06 13.81 2.53
N GLY A 85 -16.11 14.56 1.94
CA GLY A 85 -15.57 14.26 0.62
C GLY A 85 -14.75 12.96 0.64
N ILE A 86 -13.84 12.83 1.59
CA ILE A 86 -13.04 11.62 1.76
C ILE A 86 -13.93 10.43 2.14
N LYS A 87 -14.91 10.63 3.03
CA LYS A 87 -15.86 9.59 3.43
C LYS A 87 -16.71 9.11 2.25
N GLY A 88 -17.17 10.03 1.40
CA GLY A 88 -17.83 9.70 0.14
C GLY A 88 -16.95 8.82 -0.77
N GLN A 89 -15.67 9.16 -0.89
CA GLN A 89 -14.71 8.35 -1.65
C GLN A 89 -14.47 6.96 -1.02
N LEU A 90 -14.42 6.86 0.32
CA LEU A 90 -14.31 5.58 1.02
C LEU A 90 -15.56 4.71 0.85
N ASN A 91 -16.75 5.32 0.76
CA ASN A 91 -17.99 4.59 0.44
C ASN A 91 -17.95 4.02 -0.99
N VAL A 92 -17.38 4.75 -1.95
CA VAL A 92 -17.13 4.22 -3.32
C VAL A 92 -16.18 3.01 -3.26
N VAL A 93 -15.12 3.08 -2.45
CA VAL A 93 -14.22 1.93 -2.21
C VAL A 93 -14.99 0.75 -1.62
N GLY A 94 -15.89 1.01 -0.64
CA GLY A 94 -16.77 0.00 -0.06
C GLY A 94 -17.65 -0.70 -1.09
N GLY A 95 -18.32 0.04 -1.97
CA GLY A 95 -19.15 -0.56 -3.02
C GLY A 95 -18.37 -1.43 -4.02
N LEU A 96 -17.18 -0.96 -4.44
CA LEU A 96 -16.28 -1.75 -5.29
C LEU A 96 -15.77 -3.00 -4.55
N TRP A 97 -15.50 -2.88 -3.26
CA TRP A 97 -15.08 -3.99 -2.43
C TRP A 97 -16.16 -5.06 -2.29
N GLU A 98 -17.43 -4.70 -2.08
CA GLU A 98 -18.55 -5.67 -2.04
C GLU A 98 -18.63 -6.50 -3.32
N THR A 99 -18.31 -5.90 -4.47
CA THR A 99 -18.29 -6.62 -5.76
C THR A 99 -17.04 -7.50 -5.91
N PHE A 100 -15.89 -7.04 -5.40
CA PHE A 100 -14.61 -7.71 -5.52
C PHE A 100 -14.44 -8.87 -4.52
N ARG A 101 -14.99 -8.73 -3.31
CA ARG A 101 -14.85 -9.65 -2.17
C ARG A 101 -15.22 -11.11 -2.47
N PRO A 102 -16.27 -11.43 -3.24
CA PRO A 102 -16.56 -12.82 -3.62
C PRO A 102 -15.43 -13.52 -4.39
N ASN A 103 -14.58 -12.76 -5.09
CA ASN A 103 -13.47 -13.30 -5.90
C ASN A 103 -12.20 -13.62 -5.07
N VAL A 104 -12.22 -13.37 -3.76
CA VAL A 104 -11.08 -13.60 -2.85
C VAL A 104 -11.41 -14.63 -1.77
N THR A 105 -12.10 -15.69 -2.18
CA THR A 105 -12.61 -16.77 -1.32
C THR A 105 -11.84 -18.10 -1.46
N GLY A 106 -10.82 -18.14 -2.32
CA GLY A 106 -10.03 -19.33 -2.63
C GLY A 106 -10.52 -20.13 -3.84
N ASP A 107 -11.67 -19.78 -4.43
CA ASP A 107 -12.09 -20.28 -5.75
C ASP A 107 -11.13 -19.76 -6.84
N THR A 108 -10.64 -20.68 -7.66
CA THR A 108 -9.70 -20.42 -8.77
C THR A 108 -10.29 -20.74 -10.13
N SER A 109 -11.62 -20.86 -10.23
CA SER A 109 -12.33 -21.01 -11.50
C SER A 109 -12.01 -19.87 -12.47
N ALA A 110 -12.02 -20.17 -13.77
CA ALA A 110 -11.70 -19.18 -14.80
C ALA A 110 -12.59 -17.92 -14.72
N ALA A 111 -13.86 -18.09 -14.34
CA ALA A 111 -14.79 -16.99 -14.13
C ALA A 111 -14.34 -16.09 -12.97
N VAL A 112 -13.94 -16.67 -11.83
CA VAL A 112 -13.44 -15.92 -10.68
C VAL A 112 -12.13 -15.22 -11.00
N LEU A 113 -11.18 -15.87 -11.66
CA LEU A 113 -9.91 -15.25 -12.05
C LEU A 113 -10.11 -14.09 -13.04
N GLY A 114 -11.05 -14.24 -13.98
CA GLY A 114 -11.44 -13.17 -14.91
C GLY A 114 -12.04 -11.97 -14.19
N ASN A 115 -12.98 -12.19 -13.26
CA ASN A 115 -13.60 -11.15 -12.45
C ASN A 115 -12.58 -10.46 -11.53
N LEU A 116 -11.72 -11.24 -10.86
CA LEU A 116 -10.62 -10.74 -10.03
C LEU A 116 -9.74 -9.78 -10.83
N ALA A 117 -9.31 -10.16 -12.04
CA ALA A 117 -8.46 -9.33 -12.89
C ALA A 117 -9.17 -8.03 -13.33
N ALA A 118 -10.44 -8.13 -13.74
CA ALA A 118 -11.22 -6.99 -14.21
C ALA A 118 -11.53 -5.97 -13.09
N GLN A 119 -11.82 -6.46 -11.88
CA GLN A 119 -12.29 -5.63 -10.77
C GLN A 119 -11.14 -5.10 -9.88
N ASN A 120 -9.96 -5.73 -9.90
CA ASN A 120 -8.82 -5.32 -9.09
C ASN A 120 -8.35 -3.88 -9.39
N MET A 121 -8.27 -3.50 -10.67
CA MET A 121 -7.77 -2.17 -11.07
C MET A 121 -8.72 -1.03 -10.73
N PRO A 122 -10.05 -1.13 -10.95
CA PRO A 122 -11.02 -0.18 -10.42
C PRO A 122 -10.89 0.04 -8.91
N LEU A 123 -10.82 -1.03 -8.12
CA LEU A 123 -10.69 -0.94 -6.66
C LEU A 123 -9.37 -0.27 -6.25
N LEU A 124 -8.25 -0.62 -6.90
CA LEU A 124 -6.96 0.05 -6.69
C LEU A 124 -7.03 1.55 -7.03
N LYS A 125 -7.68 1.94 -8.12
CA LYS A 125 -7.83 3.34 -8.53
C LYS A 125 -8.67 4.13 -7.52
N ALA A 126 -9.80 3.58 -7.07
CA ALA A 126 -10.63 4.21 -6.06
C ALA A 126 -9.88 4.42 -4.75
N MET A 127 -9.07 3.43 -4.33
CA MET A 127 -8.27 3.56 -3.12
C MET A 127 -7.09 4.53 -3.29
N ASN A 128 -6.50 4.63 -4.50
CA ASN A 128 -5.53 5.68 -4.83
C ASN A 128 -6.13 7.08 -4.70
N ALA A 129 -7.36 7.28 -5.17
CA ALA A 129 -8.05 8.56 -5.04
C ALA A 129 -8.23 8.93 -3.56
N ALA A 130 -8.69 8.00 -2.70
CA ALA A 130 -8.81 8.23 -1.27
C ALA A 130 -7.46 8.65 -0.62
N VAL A 131 -6.37 7.96 -0.94
CA VAL A 131 -5.03 8.31 -0.42
C VAL A 131 -4.60 9.71 -0.87
N GLN A 132 -4.85 10.07 -2.14
CA GLN A 132 -4.53 11.41 -2.65
C GLN A 132 -5.37 12.50 -1.98
N MET A 133 -6.63 12.20 -1.62
CA MET A 133 -7.46 13.14 -0.89
C MET A 133 -6.95 13.35 0.54
N TYR A 134 -6.54 12.27 1.22
CA TYR A 134 -5.86 12.39 2.51
C TYR A 134 -4.56 13.21 2.40
N GLU A 135 -3.70 12.89 1.43
CA GLU A 135 -2.45 13.64 1.18
C GLU A 135 -2.70 15.13 0.94
N LYS A 136 -3.67 15.48 0.08
CA LYS A 136 -4.04 16.87 -0.24
C LYS A 136 -4.65 17.61 0.94
N LYS A 137 -5.47 16.92 1.74
CA LYS A 137 -6.04 17.53 2.94
C LYS A 137 -4.93 17.92 3.90
N GLY A 138 -3.83 17.16 3.92
CA GLY A 138 -2.59 17.48 4.59
C GLY A 138 -2.67 17.48 6.11
N GLY A 139 -3.85 17.70 6.69
CA GLY A 139 -4.01 17.96 8.12
C GLY A 139 -3.02 19.03 8.55
N SER A 140 -2.24 18.71 9.57
CA SER A 140 -1.10 19.51 9.98
C SER A 140 0.19 19.17 9.21
N LEU A 141 0.31 17.97 8.62
CA LEU A 141 1.52 17.45 7.98
C LEU A 141 2.02 18.35 6.83
N ALA A 142 3.33 18.59 6.78
CA ALA A 142 3.93 19.30 5.65
C ALA A 142 3.70 18.51 4.33
N PRO A 143 3.30 19.18 3.23
CA PRO A 143 2.99 18.50 1.97
C PRO A 143 4.09 17.56 1.46
N GLU A 144 5.35 17.95 1.59
CA GLU A 144 6.51 17.16 1.16
C GLU A 144 6.67 15.88 1.98
N VAL A 145 6.33 15.92 3.28
CA VAL A 145 6.37 14.76 4.18
C VAL A 145 5.24 13.80 3.81
N ALA A 146 4.03 14.32 3.57
CA ALA A 146 2.87 13.51 3.16
C ALA A 146 3.13 12.82 1.82
N ALA A 147 3.69 13.56 0.85
CA ALA A 147 4.08 13.04 -0.46
C ALA A 147 5.17 11.96 -0.33
N THR A 148 6.14 12.13 0.57
CA THR A 148 7.20 11.13 0.81
C THR A 148 6.63 9.85 1.41
N ILE A 149 5.76 9.94 2.41
CA ILE A 149 5.07 8.78 3.00
C ILE A 149 4.21 8.08 1.94
N ASN A 150 3.49 8.82 1.11
CA ASN A 150 2.70 8.24 0.02
C ASN A 150 3.59 7.54 -1.01
N LYS A 151 4.70 8.16 -1.43
CA LYS A 151 5.66 7.60 -2.39
C LYS A 151 6.27 6.29 -1.86
N ALA A 152 6.73 6.27 -0.61
CA ALA A 152 7.21 5.06 0.05
C ALA A 152 6.08 4.03 0.18
N GLY A 153 4.89 4.44 0.61
CA GLY A 153 3.72 3.58 0.75
C GLY A 153 3.32 2.88 -0.55
N LYS A 154 3.43 3.59 -1.69
CA LYS A 154 3.17 3.07 -3.04
C LYS A 154 4.13 1.93 -3.40
N GLN A 155 5.37 1.94 -2.91
CA GLN A 155 6.34 0.87 -3.18
C GLN A 155 5.82 -0.49 -2.68
N ARG A 156 5.24 -0.58 -1.48
CA ARG A 156 4.63 -1.82 -0.96
C ARG A 156 3.54 -2.36 -1.88
N MET A 157 2.74 -1.47 -2.47
CA MET A 157 1.70 -1.87 -3.43
C MET A 157 2.33 -2.37 -4.72
N LEU A 158 3.32 -1.65 -5.25
CA LEU A 158 4.02 -2.03 -6.47
C LEU A 158 4.68 -3.41 -6.34
N THR A 159 5.23 -3.75 -5.16
CA THR A 159 5.79 -5.10 -4.97
C THR A 159 4.75 -6.19 -5.17
N GLN A 160 3.54 -6.01 -4.64
CA GLN A 160 2.46 -6.98 -4.81
C GLN A 160 1.91 -6.98 -6.23
N LYS A 161 1.80 -5.79 -6.84
CA LYS A 161 1.27 -5.59 -8.19
C LYS A 161 2.13 -6.29 -9.26
N MET A 162 3.46 -6.18 -9.20
CA MET A 162 4.34 -6.84 -10.18
C MET A 162 4.24 -8.36 -10.14
N THR A 163 4.18 -8.98 -8.95
CA THR A 163 3.98 -10.44 -8.83
C THR A 163 2.60 -10.85 -9.34
N LYS A 164 1.55 -10.07 -9.00
CA LYS A 164 0.20 -10.29 -9.51
C LYS A 164 0.18 -10.24 -11.05
N GLU A 165 0.87 -9.28 -11.66
CA GLU A 165 0.94 -9.14 -13.12
C GLU A 165 1.62 -10.32 -13.78
N LEU A 166 2.75 -10.79 -13.24
CA LEU A 166 3.40 -12.02 -13.70
C LEU A 166 2.45 -13.23 -13.62
N LEU A 167 1.73 -13.36 -12.51
CA LEU A 167 0.78 -14.46 -12.31
C LEU A 167 -0.45 -14.36 -13.24
N LEU A 168 -0.91 -13.16 -13.59
CA LEU A 168 -1.95 -12.97 -14.60
C LEU A 168 -1.48 -13.42 -15.98
N VAL A 169 -0.22 -13.14 -16.33
CA VAL A 169 0.40 -13.67 -17.56
C VAL A 169 0.41 -15.20 -17.54
N ALA A 170 0.81 -15.82 -16.43
CA ALA A 170 0.83 -17.27 -16.28
C ALA A 170 -0.57 -17.93 -16.39
N ASN A 171 -1.63 -17.20 -16.03
CA ASN A 171 -3.01 -17.66 -16.16
C ASN A 171 -3.65 -17.31 -17.52
N GLY A 172 -2.88 -16.77 -18.49
CA GLY A 172 -3.39 -16.42 -19.82
C GLY A 172 -4.31 -15.20 -19.83
N ILE A 173 -4.37 -14.42 -18.74
CA ILE A 173 -5.29 -13.28 -18.62
C ILE A 173 -4.60 -12.04 -19.18
N ALA A 174 -5.12 -11.52 -20.30
CA ALA A 174 -4.65 -10.29 -20.94
C ALA A 174 -3.10 -10.22 -21.04
N VAL A 175 -2.51 -11.29 -21.57
CA VAL A 175 -1.06 -11.58 -21.56
C VAL A 175 -0.21 -10.37 -21.96
N ASP A 176 -0.46 -9.76 -23.13
CA ASP A 176 0.36 -8.66 -23.62
C ASP A 176 0.21 -7.40 -22.76
N ALA A 177 -1.02 -7.11 -22.32
CA ALA A 177 -1.29 -5.98 -21.42
C ALA A 177 -0.58 -6.18 -20.07
N ASN A 178 -0.60 -7.40 -19.51
CA ASN A 178 0.06 -7.67 -18.23
C ASN A 178 1.58 -7.74 -18.32
N LYS A 179 2.16 -8.14 -19.46
CA LYS A 179 3.60 -7.99 -19.73
C LYS A 179 4.01 -6.51 -19.75
N ALA A 180 3.26 -5.67 -20.47
CA ALA A 180 3.51 -4.23 -20.51
C ALA A 180 3.33 -3.59 -19.12
N ASN A 181 2.27 -3.96 -18.40
CA ASN A 181 2.02 -3.48 -17.05
C ASN A 181 3.12 -3.90 -16.08
N LEU A 182 3.61 -5.14 -16.17
CA LEU A 182 4.71 -5.66 -15.36
C LEU A 182 5.98 -4.81 -15.55
N ALA A 183 6.39 -4.60 -16.81
CA ALA A 183 7.55 -3.76 -17.13
C ALA A 183 7.39 -2.32 -16.58
N ALA A 184 6.18 -1.74 -16.72
CA ALA A 184 5.89 -0.42 -16.19
C ALA A 184 5.92 -0.38 -14.65
N THR A 185 5.40 -1.40 -13.96
CA THR A 185 5.43 -1.51 -12.50
C THR A 185 6.87 -1.67 -11.99
N VAL A 186 7.67 -2.50 -12.65
CA VAL A 186 9.11 -2.70 -12.35
C VAL A 186 9.87 -1.39 -12.47
N SER A 187 9.68 -0.66 -13.58
CA SER A 187 10.32 0.64 -13.79
C SER A 187 9.88 1.68 -12.75
N ALA A 188 8.57 1.74 -12.46
CA ALA A 188 8.04 2.67 -11.46
C ALA A 188 8.56 2.38 -10.05
N PHE A 189 8.77 1.11 -9.69
CA PHE A 189 9.36 0.73 -8.41
C PHE A 189 10.84 1.11 -8.35
N ASP A 190 11.64 0.76 -9.37
CA ASP A 190 13.08 1.04 -9.35
C ASP A 190 13.37 2.55 -9.30
N ASN A 191 12.70 3.34 -10.14
CA ASN A 191 12.88 4.79 -10.18
C ASN A 191 12.55 5.42 -8.83
N ALA A 192 11.38 5.09 -8.26
CA ALA A 192 10.94 5.66 -7.01
C ALA A 192 11.78 5.20 -5.80
N LEU A 193 12.28 3.95 -5.81
CA LEU A 193 13.22 3.49 -4.78
C LEU A 193 14.53 4.28 -4.82
N ASN A 194 15.09 4.51 -6.01
CA ASN A 194 16.31 5.32 -6.16
C ASN A 194 16.08 6.76 -5.70
N GLU A 195 14.94 7.37 -6.07
CA GLU A 195 14.57 8.70 -5.59
C GLU A 195 14.47 8.77 -4.06
N LEU A 196 13.85 7.77 -3.42
CA LEU A 196 13.71 7.71 -1.97
C LEU A 196 15.09 7.60 -1.28
N ILE A 197 16.00 6.80 -1.83
CA ILE A 197 17.38 6.67 -1.34
C ILE A 197 18.11 8.01 -1.44
N THR A 198 18.11 8.64 -2.63
CA THR A 198 18.77 9.94 -2.83
C THR A 198 18.19 11.06 -1.97
N ALA A 199 16.88 11.02 -1.72
CA ALA A 199 16.20 12.00 -0.89
C ALA A 199 16.31 11.71 0.62
N ALA A 200 16.76 10.53 1.04
CA ALA A 200 16.87 10.19 2.44
C ALA A 200 17.86 11.14 3.15
N ARG A 201 17.39 11.75 4.25
CA ARG A 201 18.22 12.61 5.12
C ARG A 201 18.48 11.98 6.48
N ASN A 202 17.67 10.99 6.85
CA ASN A 202 17.83 10.21 8.06
C ASN A 202 18.65 8.95 7.74
N GLY A 203 19.80 8.79 8.40
CA GLY A 203 20.72 7.68 8.15
C GLY A 203 20.11 6.28 8.41
N ALA A 204 19.16 6.16 9.34
CA ALA A 204 18.47 4.89 9.58
C ALA A 204 17.49 4.57 8.43
N ILE A 205 16.77 5.57 7.92
CA ILE A 205 15.89 5.39 6.76
C ILE A 205 16.71 5.04 5.51
N ASP A 206 17.83 5.72 5.29
CA ASP A 206 18.75 5.42 4.19
C ASP A 206 19.27 3.97 4.28
N ALA A 207 19.75 3.55 5.45
CA ALA A 207 20.19 2.18 5.68
C ALA A 207 19.09 1.15 5.39
N GLN A 208 17.85 1.42 5.82
CA GLN A 208 16.72 0.54 5.57
C GLN A 208 16.35 0.47 4.08
N LEU A 209 16.39 1.59 3.35
CA LEU A 209 16.14 1.59 1.90
C LEU A 209 17.25 0.86 1.14
N ASN A 210 18.48 0.87 1.62
CA ASN A 210 19.56 0.06 1.05
C ASN A 210 19.35 -1.45 1.28
N VAL A 211 18.70 -1.86 2.38
CA VAL A 211 18.23 -3.25 2.55
C VAL A 211 17.18 -3.60 1.49
N VAL A 212 16.21 -2.71 1.27
CA VAL A 212 15.20 -2.86 0.22
C VAL A 212 15.86 -2.97 -1.16
N LYS A 213 16.87 -2.14 -1.46
CA LYS A 213 17.60 -2.17 -2.73
C LYS A 213 18.32 -3.50 -2.95
N LYS A 214 18.94 -4.08 -1.91
CA LYS A 214 19.61 -5.39 -2.01
C LYS A 214 18.63 -6.52 -2.34
N LEU A 215 17.45 -6.52 -1.73
CA LEU A 215 16.38 -7.48 -2.07
C LEU A 215 15.83 -7.24 -3.48
N TRP A 216 15.67 -5.97 -3.86
CA TRP A 216 15.18 -5.61 -5.17
C TRP A 216 16.12 -6.06 -6.30
N VAL A 217 17.43 -5.91 -6.14
CA VAL A 217 18.43 -6.39 -7.11
C VAL A 217 18.33 -7.91 -7.33
N GLN A 218 17.96 -8.68 -6.30
CA GLN A 218 17.73 -10.12 -6.43
C GLN A 218 16.39 -10.43 -7.11
N TYR A 219 15.35 -9.64 -6.83
CA TYR A 219 14.02 -9.91 -7.35
C TYR A 219 13.83 -9.48 -8.80
N LYS A 220 14.32 -8.29 -9.17
CA LYS A 220 14.13 -7.67 -10.49
C LYS A 220 14.41 -8.61 -11.67
N PRO A 221 15.50 -9.40 -11.71
CA PRO A 221 15.76 -10.31 -12.83
C PRO A 221 14.68 -11.38 -13.02
N THR A 222 14.03 -11.83 -11.94
CA THR A 222 12.93 -12.82 -11.99
C THR A 222 11.68 -12.21 -12.64
N LEU A 223 11.47 -10.90 -12.47
CA LEU A 223 10.35 -10.19 -13.08
C LEU A 223 10.66 -9.82 -14.54
N ASP A 224 11.89 -9.41 -14.83
CA ASP A 224 12.33 -9.05 -16.18
C ASP A 224 12.31 -10.24 -17.15
N SER A 225 12.60 -11.45 -16.66
CA SER A 225 12.55 -12.68 -17.48
C SER A 225 11.12 -13.08 -17.86
N VAL A 226 10.11 -12.61 -17.11
CA VAL A 226 8.71 -13.02 -17.23
C VAL A 226 8.57 -14.54 -17.28
N ASP A 227 9.33 -15.23 -16.42
CA ASP A 227 9.27 -16.69 -16.34
C ASP A 227 7.95 -17.13 -15.68
N VAL A 228 7.04 -17.62 -16.52
CA VAL A 228 5.73 -18.15 -16.11
C VAL A 228 5.76 -19.64 -15.78
N GLY A 229 6.93 -20.28 -15.85
CA GLY A 229 7.13 -21.65 -15.38
C GLY A 229 7.00 -21.75 -13.86
N LYS A 230 6.71 -22.96 -13.36
CA LYS A 230 6.50 -23.19 -11.92
C LYS A 230 7.67 -22.70 -11.07
N GLU A 231 8.91 -22.89 -11.54
CA GLU A 231 10.11 -22.43 -10.85
C GLU A 231 10.18 -20.90 -10.78
N GLY A 232 10.00 -20.19 -11.90
CA GLY A 232 9.96 -18.73 -11.95
C GLY A 232 8.87 -18.13 -11.07
N LEU A 233 7.67 -18.70 -11.09
CA LEU A 233 6.57 -18.25 -10.24
C LEU A 233 6.82 -18.50 -8.75
N THR A 234 7.41 -19.64 -8.39
CA THR A 234 7.78 -19.97 -6.99
C THR A 234 8.83 -18.99 -6.50
N LYS A 235 9.90 -18.79 -7.28
CA LYS A 235 10.94 -17.80 -6.98
C LYS A 235 10.37 -16.38 -6.85
N ALA A 236 9.43 -16.01 -7.70
CA ALA A 236 8.76 -14.72 -7.62
C ALA A 236 7.94 -14.57 -6.34
N ALA A 237 7.27 -15.64 -5.86
CA ALA A 237 6.53 -15.65 -4.60
C ALA A 237 7.48 -15.50 -3.40
N GLU A 238 8.59 -16.27 -3.39
CA GLU A 238 9.60 -16.27 -2.33
C GLU A 238 10.29 -14.90 -2.17
N LEU A 239 10.68 -14.26 -3.27
CA LEU A 239 11.38 -12.97 -3.24
C LEU A 239 10.43 -11.79 -2.94
N ASN A 240 9.13 -11.94 -3.20
CA ASN A 240 8.15 -10.88 -2.99
C ASN A 240 7.95 -10.53 -1.50
N MET A 241 7.82 -11.54 -0.63
CA MET A 241 7.43 -11.32 0.77
C MET A 241 8.52 -10.64 1.62
N PRO A 242 9.82 -11.00 1.51
CA PRO A 242 10.88 -10.24 2.14
C PRO A 242 10.92 -8.79 1.66
N LEU A 243 10.78 -8.54 0.35
CA LEU A 243 10.80 -7.18 -0.18
C LEU A 243 9.61 -6.34 0.35
N LEU A 244 8.41 -6.93 0.42
CA LEU A 244 7.26 -6.28 1.06
C LEU A 244 7.54 -5.93 2.52
N THR A 245 8.14 -6.86 3.26
CA THR A 245 8.42 -6.72 4.70
C THR A 245 9.38 -5.56 4.95
N GLU A 246 10.51 -5.52 4.25
CA GLU A 246 11.51 -4.46 4.41
C GLU A 246 11.01 -3.11 3.91
N MET A 247 10.21 -3.09 2.84
CA MET A 247 9.56 -1.87 2.39
C MET A 247 8.51 -1.38 3.40
N ASN A 248 7.82 -2.29 4.09
CA ASN A 248 6.87 -1.94 5.15
C ASN A 248 7.56 -1.32 6.38
N LYS A 249 8.75 -1.80 6.74
CA LYS A 249 9.58 -1.17 7.76
C LYS A 249 9.96 0.26 7.36
N ALA A 250 10.46 0.46 6.13
CA ALA A 250 10.83 1.79 5.63
C ALA A 250 9.66 2.78 5.69
N VAL A 251 8.45 2.38 5.29
CA VAL A 251 7.26 3.25 5.39
C VAL A 251 6.93 3.59 6.84
N GLY A 252 7.03 2.62 7.76
CA GLY A 252 6.85 2.86 9.18
C GLY A 252 7.85 3.87 9.74
N MET A 253 9.11 3.81 9.29
CA MET A 253 10.15 4.77 9.69
C MET A 253 9.86 6.18 9.17
N TYR A 254 9.41 6.31 7.91
CA TYR A 254 8.98 7.61 7.38
C TYR A 254 7.78 8.19 8.15
N ALA A 255 6.78 7.36 8.47
CA ALA A 255 5.62 7.80 9.24
C ALA A 255 6.01 8.18 10.68
N ALA A 256 6.94 7.46 11.30
CA ALA A 256 7.43 7.77 12.65
C ALA A 256 8.28 9.05 12.68
N ALA A 257 9.12 9.29 11.66
CA ALA A 257 9.93 10.50 11.55
C ALA A 257 9.12 11.76 11.23
N ALA A 258 7.85 11.60 10.85
CA ALA A 258 6.91 12.69 10.62
C ALA A 258 6.14 13.11 11.89
N LYS A 259 6.35 12.38 13.00
CA LYS A 259 5.83 12.70 14.33
C LYS A 259 6.87 13.59 15.02
#